data_AF-M0NM12-F1
#
_entry.id   AF-M0NM12-F1
#
_cell.length_a   1.000
_cell.length_b   1.000
_cell.length_c   1.000
_cell.angle_alpha   90.00
_cell.angle_beta   90.00
_cell.angle_gamma   90.00
#
_symmetry.space_group_name_H-M   'P 1'
#
loop_
_entity.id
_entity.type
_entity.pdbx_description
1 polymer ?
#
loop_
_entity_poly.entity_id
_entity_poly.type
_entity_poly.pdbx_seq_one_letter_code
_entity_poly.pdbx_strand_id
1 'polypeptide(L)' 'MMIPVRCFTCGNVVGEHWEEFKERAREGDEDPGEVLDDLGVDRHCCRRMLVSHRDLVDVVSPYQ' A
#
# COMPACT_ATOMS: atom_id res chain seq x y z
N MET A 1 5.41 10.12 2.06
CA MET A 1 5.54 9.88 3.51
C MET A 1 5.06 8.46 3.76
N MET A 2 5.42 7.84 4.88
CA MET A 2 5.12 6.44 5.19
C MET A 2 3.63 6.09 5.03
N ILE A 3 3.33 4.84 4.67
CA ILE A 3 1.96 4.35 4.50
C ILE A 3 1.15 4.44 5.81
N PRO A 4 -0.15 4.81 5.77
CA PRO A 4 -0.99 4.71 6.95
C PRO A 4 -1.06 3.28 7.51
N VAL A 5 -0.96 3.13 8.83
CA VAL A 5 -1.08 1.84 9.52
C VAL A 5 -2.47 1.23 9.32
N ARG A 6 -3.52 2.06 9.30
CA ARG A 6 -4.93 1.65 9.17
C ARG A 6 -5.65 2.43 8.07
N CYS A 7 -6.65 1.79 7.46
CA CYS A 7 -7.54 2.42 6.48
C CYS A 7 -8.34 3.57 7.12
N PHE A 8 -8.37 4.74 6.49
CA PHE A 8 -9.11 5.90 6.98
C PHE A 8 -10.63 5.70 7.05
N THR A 9 -11.18 4.75 6.30
CA THR A 9 -12.63 4.54 6.22
C THR A 9 -13.12 3.46 7.19
N CYS A 10 -12.49 2.28 7.18
CA CYS A 10 -12.98 1.13 7.96
C CYS A 10 -12.07 0.76 9.14
N GLY A 11 -10.89 1.36 9.27
CA GLY A 11 -9.97 1.08 10.37
C GLY A 11 -9.22 -0.25 10.30
N ASN A 12 -9.42 -1.08 9.26
CA ASN A 12 -8.61 -2.28 9.05
C ASN A 12 -7.12 -1.91 8.96
N VAL A 13 -6.27 -2.80 9.47
CA VAL A 13 -4.81 -2.67 9.32
C VAL A 13 -4.47 -2.88 7.85
N VAL A 14 -3.73 -1.93 7.27
CA VAL A 14 -3.31 -1.97 5.86
C VAL A 14 -1.80 -1.84 5.71
N GLY A 15 -1.11 -1.32 6.73
CA GLY A 15 0.33 -1.14 6.70
C GLY A 15 1.11 -2.45 6.64
N GLU A 16 0.57 -3.54 7.20
CA GLU A 16 1.21 -4.87 7.18
C GLU A 16 1.37 -5.44 5.77
N HIS A 17 0.52 -5.04 4.83
CA HIS A 17 0.51 -5.53 3.45
C HIS A 17 1.36 -4.68 2.49
N TRP A 18 1.93 -3.57 2.95
CA TRP A 18 2.57 -2.59 2.05
C TRP A 18 3.84 -3.09 1.39
N GLU A 19 4.73 -3.73 2.16
CA GLU A 19 6.02 -4.18 1.62
C GLU A 19 5.81 -5.23 0.53
N GLU A 20 4.97 -6.23 0.79
CA GLU A 20 4.64 -7.28 -0.18
C GLU A 20 3.92 -6.71 -1.42
N PHE A 21 2.94 -5.81 -1.24
CA PHE A 21 2.28 -5.15 -2.35
C PHE A 21 3.25 -4.31 -3.19
N LYS A 22 4.21 -3.62 -2.54
CA LYS A 22 5.20 -2.79 -3.23
C LYS A 22 6.13 -3.66 -4.08
N GLU A 23 6.64 -4.75 -3.51
CA GLU A 23 7.54 -5.67 -4.22
C GLU A 23 6.83 -6.32 -5.42
N ARG A 24 5.61 -6.85 -5.23
CA ARG A 24 4.89 -7.60 -6.27
C ARG A 24 4.27 -6.72 -7.36
N ALA A 25 3.59 -5.63 -6.97
CA ALA A 25 2.76 -4.84 -7.89
C ALA A 25 3.34 -3.48 -8.30
N ARG A 26 4.24 -2.88 -7.50
CA ARG A 26 4.85 -1.57 -7.82
C ARG A 26 6.22 -1.70 -8.46
N GLU A 27 7.04 -2.60 -7.92
CA GLU A 27 8.41 -2.85 -8.37
C GLU A 27 8.47 -4.07 -9.30
N GLY A 28 7.57 -5.04 -9.10
CA GLY A 28 7.31 -6.15 -10.00
C GLY A 28 6.30 -5.85 -11.10
N ASP A 29 5.97 -6.89 -11.88
CA ASP A 29 5.09 -6.84 -13.06
C ASP A 29 3.72 -7.52 -12.82
N GLU A 30 3.39 -7.89 -11.57
CA GLU A 30 2.10 -8.52 -11.26
C GLU A 30 0.94 -7.51 -11.29
N ASP A 31 -0.26 -7.97 -11.67
CA ASP A 31 -1.44 -7.10 -11.67
C ASP A 31 -1.78 -6.66 -10.23
N PRO A 32 -1.91 -5.34 -9.97
CA PRO A 32 -2.20 -4.85 -8.62
C PRO A 32 -3.51 -5.37 -8.05
N GLY A 33 -4.50 -5.70 -8.89
CA GLY A 33 -5.77 -6.28 -8.47
C GLY A 33 -5.58 -7.68 -7.90
N GLU A 34 -4.88 -8.55 -8.65
CA GLU A 34 -4.60 -9.93 -8.26
C GLU A 34 -3.76 -10.00 -6.97
N VAL A 35 -2.73 -9.15 -6.85
CA VAL A 35 -1.91 -9.06 -5.64
C VAL A 35 -2.76 -8.65 -4.43
N LEU A 36 -3.70 -7.72 -4.60
CA LEU A 36 -4.60 -7.30 -3.51
C LEU A 36 -5.60 -8.38 -3.12
N ASP A 37 -6.03 -9.20 -4.08
CA ASP A 37 -6.89 -10.36 -3.83
C ASP A 37 -6.13 -11.44 -3.04
N ASP A 38 -4.89 -11.75 -3.42
CA ASP A 38 -4.02 -12.69 -2.72
C ASP A 38 -3.69 -12.26 -1.28
N LEU A 39 -3.47 -10.95 -1.07
CA LEU A 39 -3.23 -10.35 0.24
C LEU A 39 -4.49 -10.30 1.13
N GLY A 40 -5.66 -10.70 0.61
CA GLY A 40 -6.93 -10.71 1.34
C GLY A 40 -7.53 -9.30 1.54
N VAL A 41 -7.15 -8.33 0.71
CA VAL A 41 -7.64 -6.95 0.80
C VAL A 41 -8.87 -6.78 -0.08
N ASP A 42 -10.04 -7.25 0.36
CA ASP A 42 -11.25 -7.26 -0.47
C ASP A 42 -11.92 -5.89 -0.64
N ARG A 43 -11.89 -5.08 0.41
CA ARG A 43 -12.68 -3.84 0.45
C ARG A 43 -12.01 -2.74 -0.37
N HIS A 44 -12.75 -2.15 -1.30
CA HIS A 44 -12.30 -1.01 -2.11
C HIS A 44 -11.71 0.15 -1.27
N CYS A 45 -12.26 0.40 -0.08
CA CYS A 45 -11.77 1.45 0.82
C CYS A 45 -10.38 1.15 1.42
N CYS A 46 -10.01 -0.12 1.58
CA CYS A 46 -8.66 -0.56 1.94
C CYS A 46 -7.74 -0.55 0.72
N ARG A 47 -8.20 -1.10 -0.43
CA ARG A 47 -7.40 -1.16 -1.67
C ARG A 47 -6.88 0.20 -2.10
N ARG A 48 -7.73 1.24 -2.04
CA ARG A 48 -7.29 2.61 -2.39
C ARG A 48 -6.10 3.08 -1.55
N MET A 49 -5.97 2.64 -0.29
CA MET A 49 -4.86 3.04 0.56
C MET A 49 -3.53 2.51 0.04
N LEU A 50 -3.50 1.34 -0.61
CA LEU A 50 -2.29 0.73 -1.17
C LEU A 50 -2.03 1.24 -2.60
N VAL A 51 -3.04 1.17 -3.47
CA VAL A 51 -2.91 1.52 -4.89
C VAL A 51 -2.47 2.97 -5.09
N SER A 52 -3.07 3.92 -4.37
CA SER A 52 -2.77 5.35 -4.56
C SER A 52 -1.64 5.88 -3.68
N HIS A 53 -1.01 5.05 -2.84
CA HIS A 53 0.03 5.52 -1.94
C HIS A 53 1.34 5.83 -2.67
N ARG A 54 1.96 6.96 -2.36
CA ARG A 54 3.31 7.30 -2.83
C ARG A 54 4.18 7.49 -1.61
N ASP A 55 5.15 6.60 -1.46
CA ASP A 55 6.18 6.82 -0.48
C ASP A 55 7.08 7.98 -0.94
N LEU A 56 7.32 8.90 -0.02
CA LEU A 56 8.15 10.09 -0.24
C LEU A 56 9.19 10.21 0.88
N VAL A 57 9.29 9.23 1.78
CA VAL A 57 10.24 9.29 2.90
C VAL A 57 11.66 9.42 2.36
N ASP A 58 12.02 8.60 1.37
CA ASP A 58 13.36 8.64 0.74
C ASP A 58 13.65 9.97 0.04
N VAL A 59 12.61 10.62 -0.51
CA VAL A 59 12.72 11.90 -1.21
C VAL A 59 12.89 13.06 -0.24
N VAL A 60 12.21 13.01 0.91
CA VAL A 60 12.19 14.11 1.88
C VAL A 60 13.33 14.00 2.90
N SER A 61 13.77 12.79 3.24
CA SER A 61 14.81 12.52 4.24
C SER A 61 16.12 13.31 4.05
N PRO A 62 16.63 13.58 2.83
CA PRO A 62 17.88 14.32 2.65
C PRO A 62 17.81 15.81 3.03
N TYR A 63 16.60 16.35 3.17
CA TYR A 63 16.36 17.77 3.47
C TYR A 63 16.01 17.99 4.95
N GLN A 64 16.05 16.94 5.77
CA GLN A 64 15.81 16.97 7.20
C GLN A 64 17.11 16.92 8.01
#